data_AF-A0A3B8W6K5-F1
#
_entry.id   AF-A0A3B8W6K5-F1
#
_cell.length_a   1.000
_cell.length_b   1.000
_cell.length_c   1.000
_cell.angle_alpha   90.00
_cell.angle_beta   90.00
_cell.angle_gamma   90.00
#
_symmetry.space_group_name_H-M   'P 1'
#
loop_
_entity.id
_entity.type
_entity.pdbx_description
1 polymer ?
#
loop_
_entity_poly.entity_id
_entity_poly.type
_entity_poly.pdbx_seq_one_letter_code
_entity_poly.pdbx_strand_id
1 'polypeptide(L)' 'MEEIAKDLKPVIEGIIKYFGKFSLGHMRFIWSQLNKRLMKWVQWEKGLSVMASVKWQKKKYKANPALFPHWALVHP' A
#
# COMPACT_ATOMS: atom_id res chain seq x y z
N MET A 1 -6.09 -9.76 -2.12
CA MET A 1 -5.40 -8.68 -1.34
C MET A 1 -4.58 -9.22 -0.18
N GLU A 2 -5.11 -10.11 0.67
CA GLU A 2 -4.32 -10.67 1.78
C GLU A 2 -3.17 -11.57 1.31
N GLU A 3 -3.36 -12.33 0.22
CA GLU A 3 -2.28 -13.12 -0.42
C GLU A 3 -1.17 -12.21 -0.94
N ILE A 4 -1.50 -11.18 -1.72
CA ILE A 4 -0.53 -10.18 -2.19
C ILE A 4 0.19 -9.49 -1.03
N ALA A 5 -0.52 -9.24 0.07
CA ALA A 5 0.10 -8.66 1.25
C ALA A 5 1.13 -9.62 1.87
N LYS A 6 0.91 -10.93 1.88
CA LYS A 6 1.90 -11.91 2.37
C LYS A 6 3.19 -11.85 1.58
N ASP A 7 3.10 -11.72 0.26
CA ASP A 7 4.28 -11.70 -0.62
C ASP A 7 5.02 -10.35 -0.56
N LEU A 8 4.27 -9.23 -0.53
CA LEU A 8 4.86 -7.90 -0.54
C LEU A 8 5.37 -7.45 0.84
N LYS A 9 4.79 -7.94 1.93
CA LYS A 9 5.15 -7.54 3.29
C LYS A 9 6.67 -7.65 3.60
N PRO A 10 7.35 -8.79 3.39
CA PRO A 10 8.78 -8.88 3.65
C PRO A 10 9.63 -7.96 2.77
N VAL A 11 9.20 -7.72 1.52
CA VAL A 11 9.89 -6.80 0.59
C VAL A 11 9.76 -5.36 1.07
N ILE A 12 8.56 -4.93 1.45
CA ILE A 12 8.30 -3.58 1.97
C ILE A 12 9.06 -3.37 3.28
N GLU A 13 9.02 -4.33 4.20
CA GLU A 13 9.77 -4.29 5.46
C GLU A 13 11.28 -4.18 5.22
N GLY A 14 11.82 -4.96 4.27
CA GLY A 14 13.23 -4.90 3.89
C GLY A 14 13.64 -3.52 3.36
N ILE A 15 12.83 -2.94 2.47
CA ILE A 15 13.06 -1.60 1.92
C ILE A 15 12.98 -0.55 3.04
N ILE A 16 11.96 -0.60 3.90
CA ILE A 16 11.83 0.33 5.04
C ILE A 16 13.04 0.20 5.98
N LYS A 17 13.46 -1.02 6.32
CA LYS A 17 14.58 -1.27 7.24
C LYS A 17 15.92 -0.82 6.66
N TYR A 18 16.13 -1.01 5.38
CA TYR A 18 17.38 -0.66 4.70
C TYR A 18 17.42 0.83 4.35
N PHE A 19 16.45 1.31 3.58
CA PHE A 19 16.43 2.68 3.05
C PHE A 19 15.84 3.70 4.03
N GLY A 20 15.01 3.28 4.98
CA GLY A 20 14.42 4.18 5.99
C GLY A 20 15.44 4.82 6.92
N LYS A 21 16.64 4.24 7.04
CA LYS A 21 17.78 4.84 7.76
C LYS A 21 18.29 6.13 7.09
N PHE A 22 18.09 6.26 5.79
CA PHE A 22 18.64 7.37 5.00
C PHE A 22 17.63 8.51 4.82
N SER A 23 16.38 8.19 4.45
CA SER A 23 15.32 9.21 4.38
C SER A 23 13.93 8.58 4.27
N LEU A 24 13.12 8.72 5.32
CA LEU A 24 11.69 8.37 5.28
C LEU A 24 10.89 9.30 4.35
N GLY A 25 11.31 10.57 4.23
CA GLY A 25 10.64 11.57 3.41
C GLY A 25 10.70 11.26 1.91
N HIS A 26 11.88 10.89 1.39
CA HIS A 26 12.03 10.53 -0.03
C HIS A 26 11.28 9.24 -0.39
N MET A 27 11.14 8.31 0.56
CA MET A 27 10.38 7.08 0.36
C MET A 27 8.87 7.30 0.26
N ARG A 28 8.35 8.44 0.74
CA ARG A 28 6.92 8.79 0.63
C ARG A 28 6.41 8.72 -0.81
N PHE A 29 7.21 9.16 -1.77
CA PHE A 29 6.85 9.09 -3.19
C PHE A 29 6.70 7.64 -3.66
N ILE A 30 7.65 6.77 -3.31
CA ILE A 30 7.64 5.34 -3.66
C ILE A 30 6.38 4.67 -3.10
N TRP A 31 6.07 4.93 -1.83
CA TRP A 31 4.88 4.37 -1.16
C TRP A 31 3.56 4.88 -1.76
N SER A 32 3.50 6.14 -2.18
CA SER A 32 2.37 6.68 -2.93
C SER A 32 2.17 5.96 -4.26
N GLN A 33 3.25 5.69 -5.01
CA GLN A 33 3.17 4.94 -6.27
C GLN A 33 2.73 3.49 -6.04
N LEU A 34 3.22 2.86 -4.97
CA LEU A 34 2.79 1.52 -4.58
C LEU A 34 1.28 1.50 -4.26
N ASN A 35 0.77 2.46 -3.49
CA ASN A 35 -0.66 2.59 -3.20
C ASN A 35 -1.49 2.74 -4.47
N LYS A 36 -1.04 3.55 -5.45
CA LYS A 36 -1.70 3.70 -6.75
C LYS A 36 -1.73 2.40 -7.55
N ARG A 37 -0.66 1.62 -7.51
CA ARG A 37 -0.58 0.34 -8.23
C ARG A 37 -1.49 -0.72 -7.60
N LEU A 38 -1.53 -0.78 -6.26
CA LEU A 38 -2.48 -1.61 -5.52
C LEU A 38 -3.93 -1.18 -5.82
N MET A 39 -4.21 0.12 -5.90
CA MET A 39 -5.53 0.64 -6.28
C MET A 39 -5.93 0.18 -7.68
N LYS A 40 -5.04 0.29 -8.69
CA LYS A 40 -5.30 -0.21 -10.05
C LYS A 40 -5.56 -1.71 -10.08
N TRP A 41 -4.81 -2.47 -9.28
CA TRP A 41 -5.03 -3.91 -9.17
C TRP A 41 -6.42 -4.23 -8.61
N VAL A 42 -6.85 -3.54 -7.55
CA VAL A 42 -8.21 -3.67 -6.99
C VAL A 42 -9.27 -3.27 -8.02
N GLN A 43 -9.02 -2.21 -8.79
CA GLN A 43 -9.91 -1.74 -9.84
C GLN A 43 -10.16 -2.85 -10.87
N TRP A 44 -9.11 -3.55 -11.30
CA TRP A 44 -9.20 -4.63 -12.28
C TRP A 44 -9.79 -5.91 -11.71
N GLU A 45 -9.37 -6.33 -10.51
CA GLU A 45 -9.89 -7.52 -9.84
C GLU A 45 -11.40 -7.43 -9.60
N LYS A 46 -11.91 -6.22 -9.30
CA LYS A 46 -13.31 -6.02 -8.88
C LYS A 46 -14.18 -5.28 -9.90
N GLY A 47 -13.62 -4.86 -11.04
CA GLY A 47 -14.33 -4.07 -12.05
C GLY A 47 -14.87 -2.74 -11.51
N LEU A 48 -14.20 -2.13 -10.52
CA LEU A 48 -14.69 -0.92 -9.85
C LEU A 48 -14.34 0.35 -10.63
N SER A 49 -15.10 1.42 -10.39
CA SER A 49 -14.67 2.76 -10.79
C SER A 49 -13.50 3.23 -9.93
N VAL A 50 -12.77 4.26 -10.38
CA VAL A 50 -11.63 4.83 -9.64
C VAL A 50 -12.04 5.24 -8.22
N MET A 51 -13.14 5.97 -8.08
CA MET A 51 -13.64 6.44 -6.79
C MET A 51 -14.10 5.29 -5.88
N ALA A 52 -14.73 4.26 -6.45
CA ALA A 52 -15.12 3.07 -5.70
C ALA A 52 -13.89 2.27 -5.21
N SER A 53 -12.83 2.20 -6.02
CA SER A 53 -11.56 1.56 -5.68
C SER A 53 -10.86 2.28 -4.53
N VAL A 54 -10.83 3.62 -4.54
CA VAL A 54 -10.31 4.44 -3.44
C VAL A 54 -11.11 4.20 -2.15
N LYS A 55 -12.44 4.25 -2.21
CA LYS A 55 -13.30 3.96 -1.05
C LYS A 55 -13.04 2.56 -0.49
N TRP A 56 -12.89 1.58 -1.37
CA TRP A 56 -12.60 0.20 -0.99
C TRP A 56 -11.23 0.07 -0.31
N GLN A 57 -10.20 0.69 -0.86
CA GLN A 57 -8.84 0.67 -0.30
C GLN A 57 -8.79 1.34 1.08
N LYS A 58 -9.47 2.49 1.24
CA LYS A 58 -9.63 3.18 2.54
C LYS A 58 -10.41 2.35 3.55
N LYS A 59 -11.46 1.64 3.11
CA LYS A 59 -12.21 0.71 3.98
C LYS A 59 -11.32 -0.42 4.47
N LYS A 60 -10.47 -0.99 3.60
CA LYS A 60 -9.51 -2.02 3.99
C LYS A 60 -8.42 -1.50 4.92
N TYR A 61 -7.89 -0.30 4.68
CA TYR A 61 -6.96 0.36 5.60
C TYR A 61 -7.57 0.55 6.99
N LYS A 62 -8.82 1.05 7.07
CA LYS A 62 -9.52 1.19 8.36
C LYS A 62 -9.74 -0.13 9.08
N ALA A 63 -9.99 -1.21 8.35
CA ALA A 63 -10.21 -2.54 8.93
C ALA A 63 -8.91 -3.18 9.43
N ASN A 64 -7.80 -3.00 8.70
CA ASN A 64 -6.49 -3.52 9.09
C ASN A 64 -5.38 -2.59 8.60
N PRO A 65 -4.97 -1.58 9.39
CA PRO A 65 -3.96 -0.62 8.99
C PRO A 65 -2.55 -1.23 8.88
N ALA A 66 -2.33 -2.42 9.46
CA ALA A 66 -1.06 -3.13 9.43
C ALA A 66 -0.95 -4.15 8.29
N LEU A 67 -1.95 -4.23 7.39
CA LEU A 67 -1.93 -5.17 6.28
C LEU A 67 -0.74 -4.93 5.33
N PHE A 68 -0.41 -3.65 5.10
CA PHE A 68 0.81 -3.26 4.41
C PHE A 68 1.68 -2.38 5.31
N PRO A 69 2.96 -2.74 5.54
CA PRO A 69 3.84 -1.99 6.44
C PRO A 69 4.01 -0.51 6.05
N HIS A 70 4.01 -0.18 4.75
CA HIS A 70 4.17 1.20 4.28
C HIS A 70 2.97 2.08 4.56
N TRP A 71 1.81 1.52 4.92
CA TRP A 71 0.64 2.31 5.29
C TRP A 71 0.88 3.17 6.52
N ALA A 72 1.75 2.77 7.44
CA ALA A 72 2.17 3.61 8.57
C ALA A 72 2.90 4.89 8.14
N LEU A 73 3.49 4.90 6.95
CA LEU A 73 4.24 6.05 6.40
C LEU A 73 3.37 6.87 5.44
N VAL A 74 2.54 6.18 4.63
CA VAL A 74 1.67 6.78 3.61
C VAL A 74 0.31 6.11 3.59
N HIS A 75 -0.69 6.83 4.09
CA HIS A 75 -2.07 6.38 4.04
C HIS A 75 -2.57 6.26 2.59
N PRO A 76 -3.38 5.23 2.28
CA PRO A 76 -4.00 5.06 0.98
C PRO A 76 -5.24 5.95 0.75
#